data_AF-A0A7J9H2P5-F1
#
_entry.id   AF-A0A7J9H2P5-F1
#
_cell.length_a   1.000
_cell.length_b   1.000
_cell.length_c   1.000
_cell.angle_alpha   90.00
_cell.angle_beta   90.00
_cell.angle_gamma   90.00
#
_symmetry.space_group_name_H-M   'P 1'
#
loop_
_entity.id
_entity.type
_entity.pdbx_description
1 polymer ?
#
loop_
_entity_poly.entity_id
_entity_poly.type
_entity_poly.pdbx_seq_one_letter_code
_entity_poly.pdbx_strand_id
1 'polypeptide(L)'
;MGFSPERFTFILAVIVLGLMSKSTWETKFDVYKKCGWSEEEILDAFKNHPSIMVASEGRIETLMDFFVNVMGFKASYIAKQFYFPGLSMEKR
;
A
#
# COMPACT_ATOMS: atom_id res chain seq x y z
N MET A 1 18.59 17.88 -7.93
CA MET A 1 17.52 17.48 -8.88
C MET A 1 16.22 18.10 -8.40
N GLY A 2 15.60 18.98 -9.20
CA GLY A 2 14.45 19.81 -8.79
C GLY A 2 13.08 19.11 -8.92
N PHE A 3 12.95 17.90 -8.41
CA PHE A 3 11.65 17.20 -8.41
C PHE A 3 10.81 17.65 -7.23
N SER A 4 9.55 18.01 -7.49
CA SER A 4 8.54 18.20 -6.44
C SER A 4 7.98 16.82 -6.07
N PRO A 5 8.16 16.35 -4.82
CA PRO A 5 7.64 15.05 -4.38
C PRO A 5 6.13 14.94 -4.56
N GLU A 6 5.38 16.01 -4.28
CA GLU A 6 3.93 16.06 -4.43
C GLU A 6 3.47 15.84 -5.88
N ARG A 7 4.14 16.49 -6.85
CA ARG A 7 3.83 16.29 -8.28
C ARG A 7 4.13 14.85 -8.71
N PHE A 8 5.22 14.27 -8.22
CA PHE A 8 5.57 12.88 -8.54
C PHE A 8 4.55 11.90 -7.97
N THR A 9 4.17 12.05 -6.69
CA THR A 9 3.15 11.21 -6.05
C THR A 9 1.80 11.30 -6.76
N PHE A 10 1.38 12.50 -7.18
CA PHE A 10 0.15 12.68 -7.95
C PHE A 10 0.20 11.93 -9.30
N ILE A 11 1.28 12.09 -10.06
CA ILE A 11 1.45 11.39 -11.35
C ILE A 11 1.42 9.87 -11.13
N LEU A 12 2.11 9.38 -10.09
CA LEU A 12 2.12 7.96 -9.75
C LEU A 12 0.71 7.46 -9.39
N ALA A 13 -0.08 8.22 -8.63
CA ALA A 13 -1.46 7.87 -8.30
C ALA A 13 -2.33 7.71 -9.55
N VAL A 14 -2.23 8.64 -10.50
CA VAL A 14 -2.97 8.56 -11.77
C VAL A 14 -2.55 7.34 -12.58
N ILE A 15 -1.24 7.05 -12.66
CA ILE A 15 -0.73 5.86 -13.35
C ILE A 15 -1.29 4.59 -12.71
N VAL A 16 -1.24 4.48 -11.38
CA VAL A 16 -1.73 3.30 -10.65
C VAL A 16 -3.22 3.08 -10.89
N LEU A 17 -4.03 4.14 -10.85
CA LEU A 17 -5.47 4.05 -11.16
C LEU A 17 -5.72 3.63 -12.61
N GLY A 18 -4.92 4.13 -13.56
CA GLY A 18 -5.04 3.76 -14.97
C GLY A 18 -4.62 2.32 -15.28
N LEU A 19 -3.75 1.73 -14.47
CA LEU A 19 -3.28 0.34 -14.62
C LEU A 19 -4.21 -0.70 -13.99
N MET A 20 -5.20 -0.28 -13.20
CA MET A 20 -6.06 -1.19 -12.44
C MET A 20 -7.48 -1.24 -12.97
N SER A 21 -8.04 -2.45 -13.00
CA SER A 21 -9.47 -2.61 -13.13
C SER A 21 -10.16 -2.25 -11.81
N LYS A 22 -11.44 -1.86 -11.87
CA LYS A 22 -12.26 -1.61 -10.69
C LYS A 22 -12.30 -2.83 -9.75
N SER A 23 -12.41 -4.03 -10.30
CA SER A 23 -12.41 -5.28 -9.52
C SER A 23 -11.08 -5.47 -8.79
N THR A 24 -9.94 -5.26 -9.45
CA THR A 24 -8.62 -5.34 -8.81
C THR A 24 -8.50 -4.34 -7.67
N TRP A 25 -8.99 -3.11 -7.87
CA TRP A 25 -9.00 -2.08 -6.84
C TRP A 25 -9.81 -2.49 -5.60
N GLU A 26 -11.03 -2.98 -5.80
CA GLU A 26 -11.90 -3.44 -4.71
C GLU A 26 -11.30 -4.62 -3.95
N THR A 27 -10.71 -5.61 -4.65
CA THR A 27 -10.04 -6.74 -4.00
C THR A 27 -8.86 -6.28 -3.13
N LYS A 28 -8.08 -5.28 -3.57
CA LYS A 28 -7.01 -4.71 -2.72
C LYS A 28 -7.56 -4.04 -1.47
N PHE A 29 -8.65 -3.29 -1.58
CA PHE A 29 -9.32 -2.70 -0.43
C PHE A 29 -9.76 -3.76 0.57
N ASP A 30 -10.32 -4.87 0.10
CA ASP A 30 -10.76 -5.97 0.96
C ASP A 30 -9.58 -6.63 1.70
N VAL A 31 -8.42 -6.80 1.04
CA VAL A 31 -7.22 -7.31 1.69
C VAL A 31 -6.76 -6.38 2.82
N TYR A 32 -6.68 -5.07 2.58
CA TYR A 32 -6.29 -4.12 3.62
C TYR A 32 -7.30 -4.06 4.77
N LYS A 33 -8.61 -4.14 4.47
CA LYS A 33 -9.66 -4.22 5.50
C LYS A 33 -9.50 -5.47 6.37
N LYS A 34 -9.21 -6.64 5.78
CA LYS A 34 -8.89 -7.88 6.53
C LYS A 34 -7.63 -7.73 7.39
N CYS A 35 -6.67 -6.92 6.96
CA CYS A 35 -5.47 -6.59 7.73
C CYS A 35 -5.71 -5.53 8.82
N GLY A 36 -6.97 -5.09 9.02
CA GLY A 36 -7.36 -4.20 10.10
C GLY A 36 -7.29 -2.71 9.77
N TRP A 37 -7.16 -2.33 8.50
CA TRP A 37 -7.24 -0.92 8.09
C TRP A 37 -8.69 -0.49 7.84
N SER A 38 -9.01 0.75 8.19
CA SER A 38 -10.24 1.40 7.76
C SER A 38 -10.14 1.86 6.29
N GLU A 39 -11.28 2.14 5.66
CA GLU A 39 -11.30 2.68 4.30
C GLU A 39 -10.57 4.03 4.20
N GLU A 40 -10.70 4.86 5.23
CA GLU A 40 -10.01 6.15 5.34
C GLU A 40 -8.50 5.98 5.42
N GLU A 41 -8.02 4.99 6.19
CA GLU A 41 -6.60 4.67 6.31
C GLU A 41 -6.03 4.16 4.98
N ILE A 42 -6.79 3.37 4.23
CA ILE A 42 -6.37 2.90 2.90
C ILE A 42 -6.24 4.07 1.92
N LEU A 43 -7.23 4.98 1.92
CA LEU A 43 -7.21 6.15 1.04
C LEU A 43 -6.09 7.13 1.39
N ASP A 44 -5.84 7.37 2.68
CA ASP A 44 -4.74 8.21 3.13
C ASP A 44 -3.38 7.59 2.77
N ALA A 45 -3.21 6.28 3.01
CA ALA A 45 -2.01 5.57 2.60
C ALA A 45 -1.79 5.60 1.08
N PHE A 46 -2.85 5.45 0.27
CA PHE A 46 -2.76 5.54 -1.19
C PHE A 46 -2.36 6.94 -1.65
N LYS A 47 -2.94 7.99 -1.04
CA LYS A 47 -2.64 9.38 -1.37
C LYS A 47 -1.16 9.72 -1.12
N ASN A 48 -0.59 9.20 -0.04
CA ASN A 48 0.80 9.43 0.32
C ASN A 48 1.76 8.49 -0.43
N HIS A 49 1.35 7.24 -0.65
CA HIS A 49 2.15 6.18 -1.25
C HIS A 49 1.32 5.32 -2.22
N PRO A 50 1.10 5.76 -3.47
CA PRO A 50 0.27 5.02 -4.43
C PRO A 50 0.74 3.60 -4.74
N SER A 51 2.04 3.34 -4.53
CA SER A 51 2.67 2.03 -4.70
C SER A 51 2.07 0.93 -3.82
N ILE A 52 1.34 1.27 -2.74
CA ILE A 52 0.66 0.26 -1.90
C ILE A 52 -0.33 -0.58 -2.71
N MET A 53 -0.94 0.00 -3.76
CA MET A 53 -1.92 -0.73 -4.57
C MET A 53 -1.25 -1.63 -5.61
N VAL A 54 0.02 -1.34 -5.96
CA VAL A 54 0.79 -2.10 -6.95
C VAL A 54 1.30 -3.43 -6.37
N ALA A 55 1.45 -3.53 -5.04
CA ALA A 55 1.89 -4.77 -4.39
C ALA A 55 0.90 -5.92 -4.62
N SER A 56 1.39 -7.16 -4.79
CA SER A 56 0.54 -8.35 -4.87
C SER A 56 -0.19 -8.61 -3.55
N GLU A 57 -1.33 -9.31 -3.59
CA GLU A 57 -2.14 -9.57 -2.39
C GLU A 57 -1.34 -10.35 -1.34
N GLY A 58 -0.67 -11.43 -1.76
CA GLY A 58 0.19 -12.20 -0.85
C GLY A 58 1.35 -11.40 -0.26
N ARG A 59 1.88 -10.39 -0.97
CA ARG A 59 2.92 -9.49 -0.42
C ARG A 59 2.32 -8.56 0.65
N ILE A 60 1.12 -8.05 0.43
CA ILE A 60 0.41 -7.23 1.42
C ILE A 60 0.18 -8.05 2.69
N GLU A 61 -0.39 -9.25 2.55
CA GLU A 61 -0.68 -10.14 3.68
C GLU A 61 0.59 -10.53 4.44
N THR A 62 1.66 -10.93 3.74
CA THR A 62 2.93 -11.30 4.39
C THR A 62 3.53 -10.16 5.20
N LEU A 63 3.55 -8.94 4.64
CA LEU A 63 4.10 -7.80 5.37
C LEU A 63 3.19 -7.42 6.55
N MET A 64 1.87 -7.40 6.36
CA MET A 64 0.94 -7.07 7.43
C MET A 64 1.01 -8.09 8.57
N ASP A 65 1.11 -9.38 8.27
CA ASP A 65 1.33 -10.43 9.27
C ASP A 65 2.64 -10.20 10.05
N PHE A 66 3.74 -9.90 9.35
CA PHE A 66 5.00 -9.57 9.99
C PHE A 66 4.90 -8.35 10.91
N PHE A 67 4.34 -7.23 10.44
CA PHE A 67 4.29 -6.00 11.24
C PHE A 67 3.29 -6.09 12.40
N VAL A 68 2.14 -6.71 12.19
CA VAL A 68 1.07 -6.76 13.19
C VAL A 68 1.28 -7.93 14.16
N ASN A 69 1.52 -9.14 13.65
CA ASN A 69 1.56 -10.35 14.47
C ASN A 69 2.96 -10.63 15.02
N VAL A 70 4.02 -10.45 14.22
CA VAL A 70 5.40 -10.72 14.68
C VAL A 70 5.95 -9.55 15.49
N MET A 71 5.80 -8.32 14.98
CA MET A 71 6.36 -7.12 15.61
C MET A 71 5.42 -6.43 16.60
N GLY A 72 4.14 -6.82 16.63
CA GLY A 72 3.15 -6.27 17.57
C GLY A 72 2.72 -4.83 17.28
N PHE A 73 2.96 -4.31 16.07
CA PHE A 73 2.54 -2.96 15.72
C PHE A 73 1.03 -2.88 15.50
N LYS A 74 0.46 -1.73 15.84
CA LYS A 74 -0.93 -1.43 15.49
C LYS A 74 -1.06 -1.22 13.98
N ALA A 75 -2.03 -1.87 13.35
CA ALA A 75 -2.27 -1.76 11.91
C ALA A 75 -2.40 -0.30 11.42
N SER A 76 -3.09 0.56 12.19
CA SER A 76 -3.23 2.00 11.90
C SER A 76 -1.91 2.78 11.89
N TYR A 77 -0.93 2.35 12.70
CA TYR A 77 0.41 2.96 12.73
C TYR A 77 1.16 2.63 11.44
N ILE A 78 1.00 1.39 10.98
CA ILE A 78 1.58 0.90 9.73
C ILE A 78 1.02 1.67 8.54
N ALA A 79 -0.30 1.89 8.46
CA ALA A 79 -0.93 2.66 7.37
C ALA A 79 -0.29 4.02 7.09
N LYS A 80 0.16 4.73 8.14
CA LYS A 80 0.76 6.07 8.04
C LYS A 80 2.23 6.08 7.64
N GLN A 81 2.91 4.95 7.78
CA GLN A 81 4.36 4.81 7.57
C GLN A 81 4.67 3.85 6.41
N PHE A 82 3.66 3.22 5.81
CA PHE A 82 3.87 2.08 4.93
C PHE A 82 4.41 2.47 3.55
N TYR A 83 5.72 2.42 3.44
CA TYR A 83 6.41 2.35 2.16
C TYR A 83 6.62 0.88 1.80
N PHE A 84 5.95 0.38 0.76
CA PHE A 84 6.40 -0.86 0.13
C PHE A 84 7.74 -0.55 -0.54
N PRO A 85 8.86 -1.18 -0.12
CA PRO A 85 10.05 -1.15 -0.94
C PRO A 85 9.65 -1.77 -2.28
N GLY A 86 9.67 -0.95 -3.33
CA GLY A 86 9.36 -1.39 -4.68
C GLY A 86 10.39 -2.43 -5.09
N LEU A 87 9.89 -3.62 -5.45
CA LEU A 87 10.61 -4.71 -6.11
C LEU A 87 11.66 -5.45 -5.24
N SER A 88 11.46 -6.77 -5.19
CA SER A 88 12.32 -7.80 -4.60
C SER A 88 12.38 -7.88 -3.07
N MET A 89 11.63 -8.85 -2.52
CA MET A 89 12.21 -9.80 -1.58
C MET A 89 12.25 -11.17 -2.27
N GLU A 90 12.68 -11.21 -3.54
CA GLU A 90 13.28 -12.44 -4.05
C GLU A 90 14.74 -12.40 -3.61
N LYS A 91 14.98 -12.91 -2.40
CA LYS A 91 16.05 -13.86 -2.09
C LYS A 91 16.10 -14.15 -0.60
N ARG A 92 15.69 -15.39 -0.32
CA ARG A 92 16.04 -16.29 0.80
C ARG A 92 15.17 -16.20 2.05
#